data_AF-A0A1J5IFD9-F1
#
_entry.id   AF-A0A1J5IFD9-F1
#
_cell.length_a   1.000
_cell.length_b   1.000
_cell.length_c   1.000
_cell.angle_alpha   90.00
_cell.angle_beta   90.00
_cell.angle_gamma   90.00
#
_symmetry.space_group_name_H-M   'P 1'
#
loop_
_entity.id
_entity.type
_entity.pdbx_description
1 polymer ?
#
loop_
_entity_poly.entity_id
_entity_poly.type
_entity_poly.pdbx_seq_one_letter_code
_entity_poly.pdbx_strand_id
1 'polypeptide(L)'
;MSYKTFFGFQKEPFSQDIRVEDFYPLPGLQAASERFLYALNLGAASIITGDVGSGRSTPLRYAATKLHPFQYKVVSVVASTDSMADILRQICNGFDVDGPTPLPGLPKPCVPPSWKSPRESRSPC
;
A
#
# COMPACT_ATOMS: atom_id res chain seq x y z
N MET A 1 23.69 5.13 29.00
CA MET A 1 24.18 5.55 27.68
C MET A 1 23.27 4.94 26.62
N SER A 2 22.87 5.71 25.60
CA SER A 2 22.06 5.18 24.49
C SER A 2 22.91 4.28 23.59
N TYR A 3 22.34 3.19 23.07
CA TYR A 3 23.03 2.25 22.18
C TYR A 3 23.60 2.95 20.93
N LYS A 4 22.93 3.99 20.42
CA LYS A 4 23.44 4.82 19.30
C LYS A 4 24.79 5.45 19.62
N THR A 5 24.93 6.03 20.81
CA THR A 5 26.17 6.69 21.25
C THR A 5 27.27 5.67 21.56
N PHE A 6 26.92 4.50 22.08
CA PHE A 6 27.88 3.42 22.39
C PHE A 6 28.51 2.83 21.12
N PHE A 7 27.73 2.64 20.05
CA PHE A 7 28.20 2.09 18.78
C PHE A 7 28.56 3.15 17.72
N GLY A 8 28.41 4.45 18.04
CA GLY A 8 28.72 5.53 17.11
C GLY A 8 27.79 5.61 15.90
N PHE A 9 26.56 5.12 15.98
CA PHE A 9 25.61 5.13 14.87
C PHE A 9 25.06 6.54 14.62
N GLN A 10 25.09 6.99 13.36
CA GLN A 10 24.51 8.27 12.93
C GLN A 10 22.97 8.22 12.81
N LYS A 11 22.42 7.04 12.54
CA LYS A 11 20.97 6.80 12.41
C LYS A 11 20.57 5.48 13.06
N GLU A 12 19.27 5.28 13.24
CA GLU A 12 18.76 3.99 13.72
C GLU A 12 19.14 2.87 12.75
N PRO A 13 19.89 1.85 13.19
CA PRO A 13 20.16 0.71 12.36
C PRO A 13 18.87 -0.12 12.18
N PHE A 14 18.63 -0.64 10.97
CA PHE A 14 17.50 -1.51 10.64
C PHE A 14 16.11 -0.90 10.89
N SER A 15 15.92 0.37 10.52
CA SER A 15 14.57 0.97 10.54
C SER A 15 13.61 0.16 9.65
N GLN A 16 12.36 0.01 10.10
CA GLN A 16 11.34 -0.71 9.33
C GLN A 16 10.99 0.03 8.04
N ASP A 17 11.11 1.35 8.06
CA ASP A 17 11.01 2.18 6.88
C ASP A 17 12.39 2.71 6.51
N ILE A 18 12.88 2.26 5.35
CA ILE A 18 14.14 2.68 4.77
C ILE A 18 13.76 3.49 3.54
N ARG A 19 14.27 4.72 3.46
CA ARG A 19 14.02 5.59 2.31
C ARG A 19 14.61 4.96 1.06
N VAL A 20 13.98 5.22 -0.08
CA VAL A 20 14.34 4.55 -1.33
C VAL A 20 15.74 4.97 -1.81
N GLU A 21 16.22 6.15 -1.41
CA GLU A 21 17.58 6.63 -1.71
C GLU A 21 18.66 5.91 -0.89
N ASP A 22 18.28 5.36 0.26
CA ASP A 22 19.17 4.60 1.15
C ASP A 22 19.22 3.10 0.77
N PHE A 23 18.52 2.67 -0.28
CA PHE A 23 18.55 1.28 -0.73
C PHE A 23 19.90 0.91 -1.33
N TYR A 24 20.40 -0.25 -0.91
CA TYR A 24 21.59 -0.83 -1.51
C TYR A 24 21.24 -1.34 -2.93
N PRO A 25 21.97 -0.93 -3.98
CA PRO A 25 21.63 -1.24 -5.37
C PRO A 25 21.99 -2.69 -5.72
N LEU A 26 21.16 -3.63 -5.26
CA LEU A 26 21.30 -5.04 -5.63
C LEU A 26 20.91 -5.25 -7.10
N PRO A 27 21.66 -6.05 -7.88
CA PRO A 27 21.30 -6.33 -9.27
C PRO A 27 19.92 -7.01 -9.38
N GLY A 28 19.54 -7.83 -8.39
CA GLY A 28 18.21 -8.44 -8.32
C GLY A 28 17.08 -7.42 -8.12
N LEU A 29 17.33 -6.35 -7.35
CA LEU A 29 16.37 -5.26 -7.12
C LEU A 29 16.11 -4.50 -8.42
N GLN A 30 17.18 -4.16 -9.15
CA GLN A 30 17.08 -3.47 -10.43
C GLN A 30 16.32 -4.31 -11.46
N ALA A 31 16.71 -5.57 -11.66
CA ALA A 31 16.07 -6.45 -12.62
C ALA A 31 14.59 -6.71 -12.31
N ALA A 32 14.22 -6.83 -11.03
CA ALA A 32 12.81 -6.95 -10.64
C ALA A 32 12.01 -5.68 -10.97
N SER A 33 12.59 -4.50 -10.72
CA SER A 33 11.94 -3.22 -11.02
C SER A 33 11.73 -3.01 -12.52
N GLU A 34 12.70 -3.40 -13.35
CA GLU A 34 12.62 -3.28 -14.81
C GLU A 34 11.54 -4.19 -15.40
N ARG A 35 11.45 -5.45 -14.94
CA ARG A 35 10.39 -6.38 -15.35
C ARG A 35 9.00 -5.89 -14.95
N PHE A 36 8.88 -5.29 -13.76
CA PHE A 36 7.63 -4.69 -13.31
C PHE A 36 7.22 -3.51 -14.20
N LEU A 37 8.14 -2.58 -14.50
CA LEU A 37 7.87 -1.45 -15.40
C LEU A 37 7.52 -1.92 -16.81
N TYR A 38 8.17 -2.97 -17.30
CA TYR A 38 7.85 -3.59 -18.58
C TYR A 38 6.42 -4.15 -18.61
N ALA A 39 6.01 -4.87 -17.56
CA ALA A 39 4.64 -5.37 -17.44
C ALA A 39 3.62 -4.22 -17.37
N LEU A 40 3.92 -3.14 -16.64
CA LEU A 40 3.09 -1.94 -16.58
C LEU A 40 2.92 -1.30 -17.97
N ASN A 41 3.99 -1.17 -18.75
CA ASN A 41 3.95 -0.59 -20.09
C ASN A 41 3.11 -1.42 -21.07
N LEU A 42 3.06 -2.74 -20.88
CA LEU A 42 2.22 -3.64 -21.67
C LEU A 42 0.74 -3.64 -21.20
N GLY A 43 0.43 -3.08 -20.03
CA GLY A 43 -0.87 -3.26 -19.37
C GLY A 43 -1.10 -4.69 -18.85
N ALA A 44 -0.02 -5.43 -18.58
CA ALA A 44 -0.06 -6.81 -18.10
C ALA A 44 -0.09 -6.89 -16.57
N ALA A 45 -0.52 -8.05 -16.04
CA ALA A 45 -0.40 -8.36 -14.62
C ALA A 45 0.98 -9.00 -14.33
N SER A 46 1.63 -8.56 -13.24
CA SER A 46 2.90 -9.12 -12.77
C SER A 46 2.76 -9.70 -11.36
N ILE A 47 3.40 -10.84 -11.10
CA ILE A 47 3.40 -11.50 -9.79
C ILE A 47 4.84 -11.61 -9.29
N ILE A 48 5.07 -11.25 -8.02
CA ILE A 48 6.37 -11.36 -7.34
C ILE A 48 6.27 -12.43 -6.25
N THR A 49 7.11 -13.46 -6.35
CA THR A 49 7.19 -14.60 -5.42
C THR A 49 8.58 -14.65 -4.75
N GLY A 50 8.73 -15.44 -3.68
CA GLY A 50 9.98 -15.56 -2.88
C GLY A 50 9.71 -15.85 -1.39
N ASP A 51 10.65 -16.20 -0.54
CA ASP A 51 10.24 -16.59 0.84
C ASP A 51 9.73 -15.43 1.72
N VAL A 52 9.10 -15.75 2.84
CA VAL A 52 8.71 -14.73 3.85
C VAL A 52 9.99 -14.02 4.32
N GLY A 53 9.98 -12.68 4.30
CA GLY A 53 11.18 -11.90 4.66
C GLY A 53 12.22 -11.75 3.55
N SER A 54 12.00 -12.29 2.34
CA SER A 54 12.91 -12.10 1.19
C SER A 54 12.89 -10.69 0.58
N GLY A 55 12.07 -9.78 1.13
CA GLY A 55 12.00 -8.39 0.67
C GLY A 55 11.15 -8.18 -0.59
N ARG A 56 10.11 -9.00 -0.84
CA ARG A 56 9.21 -8.86 -2.01
C ARG A 56 8.56 -7.47 -2.18
N SER A 57 8.26 -6.79 -1.07
CA SER A 57 7.68 -5.44 -1.08
C SER A 57 8.69 -4.34 -1.44
N THR A 58 9.98 -4.61 -1.25
CA THR A 58 11.10 -3.69 -1.53
C THR A 58 11.22 -3.32 -3.01
N PRO A 59 11.27 -4.26 -3.98
CA PRO A 59 11.32 -3.92 -5.41
C PRO A 59 10.07 -3.20 -5.89
N LEU A 60 8.89 -3.51 -5.35
CA LEU A 60 7.65 -2.79 -5.69
C LEU A 60 7.71 -1.33 -5.24
N ARG A 61 8.18 -1.09 -4.01
CA ARG A 61 8.37 0.27 -3.49
C ARG A 61 9.40 1.05 -4.32
N TYR A 62 10.51 0.40 -4.66
CA TYR A 62 11.55 0.99 -5.52
C TYR A 62 11.07 1.26 -6.95
N ALA A 63 10.23 0.40 -7.53
CA ALA A 63 9.69 0.62 -8.85
C ALA A 63 8.62 1.72 -8.87
N ALA A 64 7.81 1.81 -7.80
CA ALA A 64 6.80 2.86 -7.65
C ALA A 64 7.39 4.28 -7.64
N THR A 65 8.59 4.48 -7.08
CA THR A 65 9.25 5.80 -7.10
C THR A 65 9.78 6.21 -8.46
N LYS A 66 9.95 5.26 -9.40
CA LYS A 66 10.32 5.56 -10.79
C LYS A 66 9.14 6.03 -11.63
N LEU A 67 7.91 5.86 -11.15
CA LEU A 67 6.70 6.28 -11.85
C LEU A 67 6.48 7.78 -11.65
N HIS A 68 6.07 8.46 -12.72
CA HIS A 68 5.78 9.88 -12.66
C HIS A 68 4.46 10.13 -11.90
N PRO A 69 4.45 10.95 -10.83
CA PRO A 69 3.30 11.08 -9.93
C PRO A 69 2.07 11.71 -10.58
N PHE A 70 2.24 12.46 -11.68
CA PHE A 70 1.12 13.03 -12.42
C PHE A 70 0.45 12.04 -13.38
N GLN A 71 1.14 10.97 -13.76
CA GLN A 71 0.62 9.98 -14.70
C GLN A 71 0.09 8.74 -13.99
N TYR A 72 0.72 8.36 -12.88
CA TYR A 72 0.41 7.14 -12.15
C TYR A 72 0.08 7.44 -10.70
N LYS A 73 -1.02 6.86 -10.23
CA LYS A 73 -1.37 6.80 -8.80
C LYS A 73 -1.21 5.37 -8.32
N VAL A 74 -0.36 5.18 -7.32
CA VAL A 74 -0.06 3.85 -6.76
C VAL A 74 -0.98 3.60 -5.58
N VAL A 75 -1.79 2.55 -5.67
CA VAL A 75 -2.72 2.14 -4.61
C VAL A 75 -2.27 0.80 -4.03
N SER A 76 -1.99 0.76 -2.72
CA SER A 76 -1.69 -0.48 -2.01
C SER A 76 -2.97 -1.13 -1.51
N VAL A 77 -3.27 -2.32 -2.02
CA VAL A 77 -4.40 -3.13 -1.55
C VAL A 77 -3.84 -4.25 -0.67
N VAL A 78 -4.41 -4.41 0.52
CA VAL A 78 -4.08 -5.51 1.44
C VAL A 78 -5.11 -6.60 1.23
N ALA A 79 -4.62 -7.84 1.04
CA ALA A 79 -5.48 -9.00 0.99
C ALA A 79 -6.17 -9.20 2.34
N SER A 80 -7.44 -8.79 2.42
CA SER A 80 -8.34 -9.06 3.54
C SER A 80 -9.15 -10.32 3.24
N THR A 81 -9.44 -11.11 4.27
CA THR A 81 -10.32 -12.30 4.18
C THR A 81 -11.80 -11.92 3.96
N ASP A 82 -12.12 -10.63 4.07
CA ASP A 82 -13.47 -10.11 3.90
C ASP A 82 -13.97 -10.20 2.45
N SER A 83 -15.15 -9.62 2.21
CA SER A 83 -15.85 -9.68 0.95
C SER A 83 -15.12 -8.94 -0.18
N MET A 84 -15.42 -9.28 -1.44
CA MET A 84 -14.93 -8.55 -2.63
C MET A 84 -15.20 -7.04 -2.56
N ALA A 85 -16.28 -6.63 -1.87
CA ALA A 85 -16.61 -5.22 -1.69
C ALA A 85 -15.54 -4.46 -0.90
N ASP A 86 -14.79 -5.12 0.00
CA ASP A 86 -13.76 -4.47 0.81
C ASP A 86 -12.50 -4.18 0.00
N ILE A 87 -12.16 -5.05 -0.95
CA ILE A 87 -11.11 -4.79 -1.95
C ILE A 87 -11.49 -3.57 -2.80
N LEU A 88 -12.73 -3.51 -3.29
CA LEU A 88 -13.21 -2.38 -4.09
C LEU A 88 -13.20 -1.09 -3.29
N ARG A 89 -13.60 -1.11 -2.02
CA ARG A 89 -13.52 0.06 -1.12
C ARG A 89 -12.08 0.53 -0.91
N GLN A 90 -11.14 -0.39 -0.71
CA GLN A 90 -9.71 -0.05 -0.60
C GLN A 90 -9.20 0.63 -1.86
N ILE A 91 -9.62 0.15 -3.03
CA ILE A 91 -9.27 0.76 -4.31
C ILE A 91 -9.88 2.17 -4.43
N CYS A 92 -11.18 2.33 -4.17
CA CYS A 92 -11.85 3.64 -4.21
C CYS A 92 -11.18 4.65 -3.27
N ASN A 93 -10.92 4.23 -2.02
CA ASN A 93 -10.21 5.05 -1.04
C ASN A 93 -8.80 5.43 -1.53
N GLY A 94 -8.08 4.48 -2.13
CA GLY A 94 -6.75 4.73 -2.70
C GLY A 94 -6.78 5.73 -3.86
N PHE A 95 -7.88 5.84 -4.60
CA PHE A 95 -8.06 6.84 -5.64
C PHE A 95 -8.66 8.16 -5.13
N ASP A 96 -8.94 8.30 -3.83
CA ASP A 96 -9.70 9.42 -3.26
C ASP A 96 -11.08 9.59 -3.92
N VAL A 97 -11.68 8.46 -4.33
CA VAL A 97 -13.07 8.42 -4.80
C VAL A 97 -13.93 8.10 -3.60
N ASP A 98 -14.66 9.10 -3.10
CA ASP A 98 -15.71 8.86 -2.13
C ASP A 98 -16.70 7.86 -2.75
N GLY A 99 -16.76 6.66 -2.18
CA GLY A 99 -17.82 5.71 -2.48
C GLY A 99 -19.17 6.42 -2.35
N PRO A 100 -20.20 6.03 -3.14
CA PRO A 100 -21.39 6.85 -3.36
C PRO A 100 -21.88 7.44 -2.05
N THR A 101 -21.70 8.76 -1.90
CA THR A 101 -22.42 9.57 -0.92
C THR A 101 -23.86 9.10 -0.96
N PRO A 102 -24.52 8.80 0.18
CA PRO A 102 -25.93 8.44 0.15
C PRO A 102 -26.65 9.52 -0.67
N LEU A 103 -27.19 9.12 -1.82
CA LEU A 103 -27.90 10.05 -2.70
C LEU A 103 -28.96 10.75 -1.83
N PRO A 104 -29.07 12.10 -1.87
CA PRO A 104 -30.05 12.80 -1.08
C PRO A 104 -31.44 12.25 -1.38
N GLY A 105 -32.03 11.55 -0.39
CA GLY A 105 -33.36 10.93 -0.49
C GLY A 105 -33.39 9.39 -0.51
N LEU A 106 -32.26 8.69 -0.56
CA LEU A 106 -32.24 7.23 -0.36
C LEU A 106 -32.06 6.91 1.14
N PRO A 107 -32.87 5.99 1.72
CA PRO A 107 -32.68 5.57 3.11
C PRO A 107 -31.26 5.04 3.28
N LYS A 108 -30.59 5.49 4.35
CA LYS A 108 -29.27 4.98 4.74
C LYS A 108 -29.36 3.44 4.78
N PRO A 109 -28.43 2.71 4.12
CA PRO A 109 -28.45 1.26 4.20
C PRO A 109 -28.35 0.86 5.67
N CYS A 110 -29.29 0.03 6.14
CA CYS A 110 -29.29 -0.49 7.50
C CYS A 110 -28.05 -1.39 7.66
N VAL A 111 -26.95 -0.81 8.12
CA VAL A 111 -25.75 -1.57 8.48
C VAL A 111 -26.05 -2.29 9.80
N PRO A 112 -26.02 -3.64 9.84
CA PRO A 112 -26.25 -4.38 11.07
C PRO A 112 -25.22 -3.98 12.13
N PRO A 113 -25.58 -4.01 13.43
CA PRO A 113 -24.69 -3.57 14.52
C PRO A 113 -23.31 -4.26 14.51
N SER A 114 -23.25 -5.49 14.00
CA SER A 114 -22.01 -6.28 13.87
C SER A 114 -21.03 -5.76 12.80
N TRP A 115 -21.47 -4.88 11.90
CA TRP A 115 -20.67 -4.34 10.77
C TRP A 115 -20.34 -2.86 10.98
N LYS A 116 -20.69 -2.29 12.14
CA LYS A 116 -20.35 -0.90 12.48
C LYS A 116 -18.93 -0.86 13.05
N SER A 117 -18.05 -0.08 12.43
CA SER A 117 -16.73 0.18 13.00
C SER A 117 -16.87 0.91 14.34
N PRO A 118 -15.96 0.71 15.32
CA PRO A 118 -16.03 1.40 16.62
C PRO A 118 -16.08 2.94 16.52
N ARG A 119 -15.59 3.49 15.41
CA ARG A 119 -15.55 4.93 15.12
C ARG A 119 -16.91 5.51 14.67
N GLU A 120 -17.85 4.64 14.30
CA GLU A 120 -19.13 4.99 13.66
C GLU A 120 -20.35 4.82 14.57
N SER A 121 -20.09 4.59 15.86
CA SER A 121 -21.11 4.35 16.91
C SER A 121 -21.81 5.62 17.40
N ARG A 122 -21.47 6.82 16.89
CA ARG A 122 -21.98 8.11 17.40
C ARG A 122 -22.92 8.87 16.47
N SER A 123 -23.34 8.27 15.35
CA SER A 123 -24.28 8.92 14.43
C SER A 123 -25.68 8.32 14.64
N PRO A 124 -26.66 9.08 15.17
CA PRO A 124 -28.06 8.67 15.11
C PRO A 124 -28.54 8.63 13.66
N CYS A 125 -29.55 7.79 13.41
CA CYS A 125 -30.26 7.74 12.12
C CYS A 125 -30.76 9.13 11.72
#